data_AF-A0A838UE70-F1
#
_entry.id   AF-A0A838UE70-F1
#
_cell.length_a   1.000
_cell.length_b   1.000
_cell.length_c   1.000
_cell.angle_alpha   90.00
_cell.angle_beta   90.00
_cell.angle_gamma   90.00
#
_symmetry.space_group_name_H-M   'P 1'
#
loop_
_entity.id
_entity.type
_entity.pdbx_description
1 polymer ?
#
loop_
_entity_poly.entity_id
_entity_poly.type
_entity_poly.pdbx_seq_one_letter_code
_entity_poly.pdbx_strand_id
1 'polypeptide(L)'
;MTSIAWATAVDGAFDDTAGWSGGVAPGAGDRAILGFVGTTHYTVTAAMDTTIGSLRMAATATLAITGGVFTINGSVSNSGLITVGASGAELRFSGATMLTGGGQIALADSKTSYINTLNQAAAELTNVDETISGAGQLAGRGFFLTNQAGGLVDATGDHALIVKGTADSTNAGLMEGTGKAGLTLKKTTMDNGASGVLSAGDGSKVRLRGAVIAGGTLESTGTGKFVVRGVVNGAGENVLDGGVSTVTNQAIVSVIKGAALTLRGAIDNGGQIRLARPGGASDLFIGDGGATLSGAGQITLSHADRILGASAGATLTNAGNTIAGAGQLGAGQMTLVNQAGGVIDANAALALVIDTGAAVITNAGTIEASGVGDGRVMSAVDNTGTLMVAGGRLAFVGAVTGAGSAVIGEGTLEFDSSFTEDVAFTGASGVLQLGQSQGYAGKISGFSGGMSLDLRDIGFTDAGEATFAGDATSGVLTVTDGTHTAHITLTGDYTGASFVASSDGHGGVSIADTSAAVVAAPLHALVAAMAAMPAASAATAPVANDAHAPSWRPMLAVAGHAHFA
;
A
#
# COMPACT_ATOMS: atom_id res chain seq x y z
N MET A 1 19.05 36.69 -30.09
CA MET A 1 18.71 36.99 -28.68
C MET A 1 19.81 37.87 -28.12
N THR A 2 19.52 39.16 -27.92
CA THR A 2 20.43 40.09 -27.25
C THR A 2 20.41 39.80 -25.75
N SER A 3 21.51 40.06 -25.05
CA SER A 3 21.58 39.92 -23.59
C SER A 3 21.51 41.29 -22.96
N ILE A 4 20.55 41.49 -22.06
CA ILE A 4 20.32 42.75 -21.36
C ILE A 4 20.39 42.43 -19.86
N ALA A 5 21.34 43.05 -19.17
CA ALA A 5 21.63 42.79 -17.77
C ALA A 5 21.09 43.90 -16.87
N TRP A 6 20.60 43.54 -15.69
CA TRP A 6 20.30 44.53 -14.66
C TRP A 6 21.61 45.28 -14.32
N ALA A 7 21.55 46.59 -14.17
CA ALA A 7 22.72 47.47 -14.21
C ALA A 7 23.38 47.67 -12.83
N THR A 8 22.64 47.45 -11.73
CA THR A 8 23.15 47.59 -10.36
C THR A 8 22.49 46.59 -9.41
N ALA A 9 23.20 46.13 -8.37
CA ALA A 9 22.66 45.25 -7.33
C ALA A 9 21.76 46.00 -6.33
N VAL A 10 20.70 46.64 -6.83
CA VAL A 10 19.70 47.38 -6.06
C VAL A 10 18.31 47.01 -6.56
N ASP A 11 17.33 47.18 -5.68
CA ASP A 11 15.93 46.92 -6.00
C ASP A 11 15.41 47.88 -7.08
N GLY A 12 14.48 47.42 -7.90
CA GLY A 12 13.81 48.27 -8.88
C GLY A 12 12.68 47.57 -9.61
N ALA A 13 11.97 48.33 -10.45
CA ALA A 13 10.88 47.81 -11.26
C ALA A 13 11.42 47.25 -12.59
N PHE A 14 10.88 46.13 -13.06
CA PHE A 14 11.35 45.46 -14.28
C PHE A 14 11.22 46.36 -15.52
N ASP A 15 10.18 47.20 -15.56
CA ASP A 15 9.90 48.17 -16.63
C ASP A 15 10.68 49.48 -16.51
N ASP A 16 11.44 49.68 -15.43
CA ASP A 16 12.38 50.80 -15.32
C ASP A 16 13.60 50.57 -16.23
N THR A 17 13.54 51.17 -17.41
CA THR A 17 14.61 51.11 -18.42
C THR A 17 15.97 51.58 -17.88
N ALA A 18 16.02 52.47 -16.88
CA ALA A 18 17.28 52.93 -16.29
C ALA A 18 17.97 51.84 -15.46
N GLY A 19 17.21 50.84 -15.00
CA GLY A 19 17.73 49.67 -14.28
C GLY A 19 18.44 48.65 -15.18
N TRP A 20 18.37 48.79 -16.50
CA TRP A 20 18.94 47.83 -17.46
C TRP A 20 20.13 48.39 -18.25
N SER A 21 21.07 47.50 -18.60
CA SER A 21 22.22 47.81 -19.45
C SER A 21 21.76 48.38 -20.79
N GLY A 22 22.24 49.56 -21.14
CA GLY A 22 21.86 50.24 -22.39
C GLY A 22 20.55 51.02 -22.31
N GLY A 23 19.91 51.12 -21.14
CA GLY A 23 18.72 51.96 -20.95
C GLY A 23 17.47 51.40 -21.62
N VAL A 24 17.36 50.07 -21.75
CA VAL A 24 16.24 49.37 -22.43
C VAL A 24 15.88 48.12 -21.64
N ALA A 25 14.59 47.95 -21.31
CA ALA A 25 14.10 46.75 -20.66
C ALA A 25 14.05 45.56 -21.65
N PRO A 26 14.35 44.31 -21.23
CA PRO A 26 14.30 43.14 -22.08
C PRO A 26 12.90 42.86 -22.62
N GLY A 27 12.79 42.60 -23.92
CA GLY A 27 11.57 42.17 -24.59
C GLY A 27 11.58 40.70 -25.01
N ALA A 28 10.56 40.29 -25.78
CA ALA A 28 10.27 38.90 -26.12
C ALA A 28 11.40 38.15 -26.87
N GLY A 29 12.32 38.88 -27.50
CA GLY A 29 13.49 38.32 -28.21
C GLY A 29 14.77 38.27 -27.38
N ASP A 30 14.74 38.77 -26.15
CA ASP A 30 15.94 39.14 -25.39
C ASP A 30 16.15 38.23 -24.18
N ARG A 31 17.41 38.05 -23.79
CA ARG A 31 17.79 37.39 -22.55
C ARG A 31 17.88 38.43 -21.44
N ALA A 32 17.00 38.32 -20.46
CA ALA A 32 17.10 39.07 -19.21
C ALA A 32 18.16 38.42 -18.31
N ILE A 33 19.14 39.20 -17.84
CA ILE A 33 20.20 38.74 -16.94
C ILE A 33 20.12 39.49 -15.61
N LEU A 34 19.70 38.81 -14.56
CA LEU A 34 19.80 39.26 -13.17
C LEU A 34 21.08 38.66 -12.57
N GLY A 35 22.24 39.14 -13.04
CA GLY A 35 23.50 38.41 -12.96
C GLY A 35 24.54 38.92 -11.94
N PHE A 36 24.19 39.83 -11.03
CA PHE A 36 25.18 40.33 -10.05
C PHE A 36 25.67 39.21 -9.13
N VAL A 37 26.98 38.94 -9.18
CA VAL A 37 27.65 37.99 -8.28
C VAL A 37 28.23 38.78 -7.11
N GLY A 38 27.92 38.36 -5.89
CA GLY A 38 28.34 39.04 -4.66
C GLY A 38 27.54 38.55 -3.45
N THR A 39 27.47 39.38 -2.40
CA THR A 39 26.69 39.09 -1.18
C THR A 39 25.43 39.95 -1.05
N THR A 40 25.30 40.99 -1.88
CA THR A 40 24.14 41.89 -1.85
C THR A 40 22.96 41.28 -2.59
N HIS A 41 21.89 41.00 -1.85
CA HIS A 41 20.61 40.60 -2.44
C HIS A 41 19.87 41.82 -3.02
N TYR A 42 19.13 41.60 -4.10
CA TYR A 42 18.33 42.63 -4.76
C TYR A 42 17.09 42.03 -5.42
N THR A 43 16.05 42.84 -5.57
CA THR A 43 14.74 42.45 -6.08
C THR A 43 14.37 43.27 -7.30
N VAL A 44 14.14 42.60 -8.43
CA VAL A 44 13.54 43.20 -9.63
C VAL A 44 12.05 42.83 -9.64
N THR A 45 11.18 43.85 -9.55
CA THR A 45 9.74 43.67 -9.41
C THR A 45 9.03 43.81 -10.74
N ALA A 46 8.32 42.77 -11.17
CA ALA A 46 7.39 42.82 -12.29
C ALA A 46 5.95 42.91 -11.76
N ALA A 47 5.27 44.01 -12.05
CA ALA A 47 3.88 44.24 -11.62
C ALA A 47 2.85 44.22 -12.76
N MET A 48 3.33 44.16 -14.01
CA MET A 48 2.53 44.23 -15.24
C MET A 48 2.91 43.08 -16.17
N ASP A 49 2.07 42.84 -17.17
CA ASP A 49 2.34 41.86 -18.23
C ASP A 49 3.69 42.14 -18.89
N THR A 50 4.57 41.14 -18.83
CA THR A 50 5.94 41.23 -19.33
C THR A 50 6.25 40.00 -20.15
N THR A 51 6.97 40.12 -21.27
CA THR A 51 7.41 38.97 -22.06
C THR A 51 8.88 39.10 -22.40
N ILE A 52 9.66 38.05 -22.09
CA ILE A 52 11.09 37.97 -22.38
C ILE A 52 11.45 36.71 -23.17
N GLY A 53 12.63 36.73 -23.81
CA GLY A 53 13.19 35.60 -24.54
C GLY A 53 13.68 34.47 -23.62
N SER A 54 14.56 34.76 -22.66
CA SER A 54 15.08 33.78 -21.68
C SER A 54 15.53 34.48 -20.40
N LEU A 55 15.67 33.75 -19.30
CA LEU A 55 16.08 34.31 -18.01
C LEU A 55 17.35 33.64 -17.49
N ARG A 56 18.30 34.46 -17.00
CA ARG A 56 19.43 34.00 -16.18
C ARG A 56 19.51 34.79 -14.88
N MET A 57 19.56 34.11 -13.74
CA MET A 57 19.63 34.71 -12.41
C MET A 57 20.82 34.19 -11.61
N ALA A 58 21.50 35.09 -10.90
CA ALA A 58 22.47 34.76 -9.86
C ALA A 58 21.76 34.47 -8.52
N ALA A 59 22.45 33.81 -7.59
CA ALA A 59 21.90 33.42 -6.28
C ALA A 59 21.44 34.58 -5.38
N THR A 60 21.95 35.78 -5.62
CA THR A 60 21.56 37.00 -4.91
C THR A 60 20.30 37.66 -5.46
N ALA A 61 19.86 37.27 -6.66
CA ALA A 61 18.78 37.93 -7.37
C ALA A 61 17.41 37.38 -6.95
N THR A 62 16.46 38.29 -6.76
CA THR A 62 15.03 37.98 -6.69
C THR A 62 14.30 38.60 -7.88
N LEU A 63 13.50 37.81 -8.59
CA LEU A 63 12.49 38.29 -9.53
C LEU A 63 11.12 38.19 -8.83
N ALA A 64 10.51 39.33 -8.53
CA ALA A 64 9.23 39.39 -7.84
C ALA A 64 8.08 39.70 -8.80
N ILE A 65 7.29 38.68 -9.16
CA ILE A 65 6.10 38.82 -10.01
C ILE A 65 4.93 39.13 -9.08
N THR A 66 4.62 40.41 -8.90
CA THR A 66 3.60 40.87 -7.94
C THR A 66 2.21 41.03 -8.56
N GLY A 67 2.13 41.06 -9.89
CA GLY A 67 0.91 41.19 -10.66
C GLY A 67 1.14 40.92 -12.16
N GLY A 68 0.05 40.79 -12.91
CA GLY A 68 0.10 40.49 -14.34
C GLY A 68 0.65 39.10 -14.66
N VAL A 69 0.96 38.89 -15.94
CA VAL A 69 1.54 37.66 -16.47
C VAL A 69 2.98 37.89 -16.94
N PHE A 70 3.94 37.28 -16.26
CA PHE A 70 5.35 37.28 -16.66
C PHE A 70 5.65 36.08 -17.55
N THR A 71 5.88 36.33 -18.84
CA THR A 71 6.05 35.29 -19.87
C THR A 71 7.51 35.11 -20.27
N ILE A 72 8.00 33.87 -20.27
CA ILE A 72 9.35 33.51 -20.71
C ILE A 72 9.24 32.58 -21.93
N ASN A 73 9.84 32.98 -23.04
CA ASN A 73 9.74 32.23 -24.30
C ASN A 73 10.67 31.02 -24.39
N GLY A 74 11.77 31.02 -23.63
CA GLY A 74 12.84 30.03 -23.70
C GLY A 74 13.25 29.49 -22.33
N SER A 75 14.52 29.13 -22.21
CA SER A 75 15.09 28.50 -21.01
C SER A 75 15.17 29.45 -19.80
N VAL A 76 15.11 28.87 -18.61
CA VAL A 76 15.38 29.57 -17.34
C VAL A 76 16.58 28.92 -16.66
N SER A 77 17.60 29.75 -16.38
CA SER A 77 18.69 29.40 -15.48
C SER A 77 18.56 30.27 -14.23
N ASN A 78 17.94 29.72 -13.19
CA ASN A 78 17.68 30.40 -11.93
C ASN A 78 18.57 29.82 -10.84
N SER A 79 19.56 30.57 -10.34
CA SER A 79 20.23 30.20 -9.10
C SER A 79 19.69 30.97 -7.89
N GLY A 80 18.77 31.91 -8.12
CA GLY A 80 18.19 32.81 -7.11
C GLY A 80 16.74 32.46 -6.80
N LEU A 81 15.93 33.50 -6.55
CA LEU A 81 14.53 33.35 -6.16
C LEU A 81 13.59 34.00 -7.17
N ILE A 82 12.66 33.24 -7.73
CA ILE A 82 11.49 33.78 -8.44
C ILE A 82 10.30 33.70 -7.49
N THR A 83 9.66 34.82 -7.17
CA THR A 83 8.41 34.83 -6.40
C THR A 83 7.22 35.12 -7.31
N VAL A 84 6.15 34.34 -7.15
CA VAL A 84 4.86 34.55 -7.84
C VAL A 84 3.84 34.98 -6.79
N GLY A 85 3.45 36.24 -6.83
CA GLY A 85 2.57 36.88 -5.86
C GLY A 85 1.13 36.35 -5.86
N ALA A 86 0.33 36.90 -4.95
CA ALA A 86 -1.10 36.61 -4.89
C ALA A 86 -1.90 37.36 -5.98
N SER A 87 -3.23 37.25 -5.95
CA SER A 87 -4.14 38.04 -6.81
C SER A 87 -4.06 37.77 -8.32
N GLY A 88 -3.69 36.55 -8.73
CA GLY A 88 -3.68 36.18 -10.14
C GLY A 88 -2.34 36.40 -10.85
N ALA A 89 -1.27 36.73 -10.11
CA ALA A 89 0.08 36.75 -10.68
C ALA A 89 0.42 35.37 -11.27
N GLU A 90 1.00 35.40 -12.47
CA GLU A 90 1.27 34.20 -13.25
C GLU A 90 2.69 34.24 -13.82
N LEU A 91 3.47 33.18 -13.54
CA LEU A 91 4.66 32.85 -14.31
C LEU A 91 4.25 31.94 -15.46
N ARG A 92 4.52 32.37 -16.69
CA ARG A 92 4.06 31.69 -17.91
C ARG A 92 5.21 31.35 -18.83
N PHE A 93 5.15 30.18 -19.44
CA PHE A 93 6.12 29.73 -20.44
C PHE A 93 5.48 29.60 -21.82
N SER A 94 6.14 30.09 -22.87
CA SER A 94 5.52 30.08 -24.21
C SER A 94 5.58 28.73 -24.90
N GLY A 95 6.47 27.83 -24.47
CA GLY A 95 6.66 26.49 -25.02
C GLY A 95 7.29 25.56 -24.00
N ALA A 96 7.99 24.53 -24.48
CA ALA A 96 8.77 23.66 -23.63
C ALA A 96 9.90 24.46 -22.96
N THR A 97 10.01 24.36 -21.63
CA THR A 97 10.98 25.11 -20.84
C THR A 97 11.69 24.20 -19.86
N MET A 98 13.01 24.31 -19.83
CA MET A 98 13.84 23.72 -18.78
C MET A 98 14.13 24.78 -17.72
N LEU A 99 13.91 24.40 -16.47
CA LEU A 99 14.30 25.13 -15.27
C LEU A 99 15.58 24.48 -14.74
N THR A 100 16.64 25.29 -14.63
CA THR A 100 17.99 24.85 -14.21
C THR A 100 18.60 25.87 -13.27
N GLY A 101 19.62 25.49 -12.49
CA GLY A 101 20.45 26.44 -11.74
C GLY A 101 20.38 26.29 -10.22
N GLY A 102 19.55 25.38 -9.72
CA GLY A 102 19.43 25.04 -8.31
C GLY A 102 18.69 26.07 -7.45
N GLY A 103 17.99 27.02 -8.07
CA GLY A 103 17.28 28.09 -7.39
C GLY A 103 15.88 27.69 -6.90
N GLN A 104 15.12 28.70 -6.47
CA GLN A 104 13.76 28.54 -5.98
C GLN A 104 12.75 29.31 -6.82
N ILE A 105 11.60 28.69 -7.07
CA ILE A 105 10.38 29.34 -7.53
C ILE A 105 9.33 29.21 -6.41
N ALA A 106 9.00 30.32 -5.76
CA ALA A 106 8.08 30.36 -4.62
C ALA A 106 6.75 31.01 -5.02
N LEU A 107 5.66 30.23 -5.01
CA LEU A 107 4.32 30.75 -5.18
C LEU A 107 3.79 31.24 -3.82
N ALA A 108 3.14 32.41 -3.82
CA ALA A 108 2.46 32.94 -2.65
C ALA A 108 1.37 31.97 -2.17
N ASP A 109 1.09 31.99 -0.86
CA ASP A 109 0.07 31.16 -0.22
C ASP A 109 -1.36 31.57 -0.62
N SER A 110 -1.74 31.24 -1.86
CA SER A 110 -2.98 31.63 -2.49
C SER A 110 -3.46 30.54 -3.44
N LYS A 111 -4.78 30.48 -3.67
CA LYS A 111 -5.38 29.61 -4.69
C LYS A 111 -5.20 30.13 -6.12
N THR A 112 -4.74 31.38 -6.26
CA THR A 112 -4.67 32.15 -7.52
C THR A 112 -3.24 32.53 -7.92
N SER A 113 -2.23 31.88 -7.36
CA SER A 113 -0.86 31.92 -7.89
C SER A 113 -0.72 30.83 -8.95
N TYR A 114 -0.14 31.15 -10.11
CA TYR A 114 -0.09 30.23 -11.25
C TYR A 114 1.31 30.07 -11.83
N ILE A 115 1.65 28.83 -12.16
CA ILE A 115 2.66 28.49 -13.16
C ILE A 115 1.95 27.77 -14.31
N ASN A 116 2.07 28.31 -15.53
CA ASN A 116 1.35 27.84 -16.73
C ASN A 116 2.25 27.85 -17.99
N THR A 117 1.73 27.29 -19.07
CA THR A 117 2.26 27.45 -20.43
C THR A 117 1.20 28.03 -21.38
N LEU A 118 1.61 28.67 -22.48
CA LEU A 118 0.70 29.22 -23.50
C LEU A 118 0.10 28.15 -24.43
N ASN A 119 0.79 27.02 -24.66
CA ASN A 119 0.36 25.97 -25.57
C ASN A 119 0.06 24.66 -24.81
N GLN A 120 -1.23 24.33 -24.68
CA GLN A 120 -1.78 23.38 -23.71
C GLN A 120 -1.74 21.91 -24.15
N ALA A 121 -1.26 21.57 -25.35
CA ALA A 121 -1.33 20.18 -25.87
C ALA A 121 0.03 19.48 -26.02
N ALA A 122 1.15 20.17 -25.79
CA ALA A 122 2.49 19.59 -25.97
C ALA A 122 3.63 20.35 -25.25
N ALA A 123 3.34 21.37 -24.45
CA ALA A 123 4.38 22.07 -23.71
C ALA A 123 4.81 21.23 -22.49
N GLU A 124 6.12 21.06 -22.33
CA GLU A 124 6.73 20.41 -21.18
C GLU A 124 7.44 21.45 -20.31
N LEU A 125 7.16 21.44 -19.00
CA LEU A 125 7.98 22.12 -18.02
C LEU A 125 8.88 21.09 -17.35
N THR A 126 10.16 21.15 -17.67
CA THR A 126 11.17 20.27 -17.09
C THR A 126 11.82 20.99 -15.91
N ASN A 127 11.52 20.55 -14.70
CA ASN A 127 12.27 20.93 -13.51
C ASN A 127 13.51 20.04 -13.38
N VAL A 128 14.70 20.56 -13.70
CA VAL A 128 15.95 19.79 -13.64
C VAL A 128 16.43 19.69 -12.19
N ASP A 129 16.56 20.84 -11.52
CA ASP A 129 17.16 20.97 -10.19
C ASP A 129 16.60 22.12 -9.34
N GLU A 130 15.48 22.75 -9.75
CA GLU A 130 14.89 23.83 -8.95
C GLU A 130 14.01 23.30 -7.82
N THR A 131 13.83 24.14 -6.80
CA THR A 131 12.77 23.99 -5.80
C THR A 131 11.55 24.82 -6.19
N ILE A 132 10.46 24.17 -6.57
CA ILE A 132 9.14 24.80 -6.77
C ILE A 132 8.36 24.64 -5.47
N SER A 133 7.95 25.74 -4.83
CA SER A 133 7.34 25.69 -3.50
C SER A 133 6.15 26.63 -3.34
N GLY A 134 5.36 26.43 -2.29
CA GLY A 134 4.26 27.32 -1.92
C GLY A 134 2.87 26.73 -2.10
N ALA A 135 1.92 27.55 -2.56
CA ALA A 135 0.55 27.14 -2.88
C ALA A 135 0.08 27.73 -4.22
N GLY A 136 -1.01 27.18 -4.75
CA GLY A 136 -1.58 27.66 -6.01
C GLY A 136 -1.73 26.53 -7.02
N GLN A 137 -1.52 26.83 -8.29
CA GLN A 137 -1.70 25.87 -9.36
C GLN A 137 -0.47 25.78 -10.24
N LEU A 138 0.04 24.55 -10.36
CA LEU A 138 1.00 24.14 -11.36
C LEU A 138 0.24 23.42 -12.47
N ALA A 139 0.48 23.82 -13.72
CA ALA A 139 -0.24 23.29 -14.88
C ALA A 139 -1.76 23.52 -14.82
N GLY A 140 -2.22 24.65 -14.29
CA GLY A 140 -3.67 24.97 -14.21
C GLY A 140 -4.41 24.89 -15.56
N ARG A 141 -3.63 25.06 -16.64
CA ARG A 141 -3.99 25.01 -18.07
C ARG A 141 -3.47 23.78 -18.84
N GLY A 142 -2.85 22.78 -18.18
CA GLY A 142 -2.61 21.43 -18.76
C GLY A 142 -1.32 21.21 -19.56
N PHE A 143 -0.14 21.53 -19.01
CA PHE A 143 1.16 21.16 -19.60
C PHE A 143 1.76 19.90 -18.97
N PHE A 144 2.75 19.26 -19.58
CA PHE A 144 3.44 18.11 -18.96
C PHE A 144 4.49 18.58 -17.96
N LEU A 145 4.42 18.11 -16.72
CA LEU A 145 5.45 18.35 -15.74
C LEU A 145 6.45 17.19 -15.76
N THR A 146 7.73 17.50 -15.95
CA THR A 146 8.83 16.56 -15.77
C THR A 146 9.66 17.04 -14.59
N ASN A 147 9.49 16.43 -13.42
CA ASN A 147 10.34 16.69 -12.27
C ASN A 147 11.48 15.69 -12.26
N GLN A 148 12.68 16.11 -12.66
CA GLN A 148 13.85 15.23 -12.73
C GLN A 148 14.40 14.93 -11.32
N ALA A 149 15.40 14.05 -11.24
CA ALA A 149 15.95 13.58 -9.97
C ALA A 149 16.48 14.70 -9.05
N GLY A 150 16.95 15.82 -9.60
CA GLY A 150 17.37 16.99 -8.80
C GLY A 150 16.24 17.95 -8.43
N GLY A 151 15.06 17.81 -9.06
CA GLY A 151 13.94 18.71 -8.89
C GLY A 151 13.11 18.41 -7.65
N LEU A 152 12.68 19.46 -6.96
CA LEU A 152 11.79 19.41 -5.81
C LEU A 152 10.50 20.21 -6.10
N VAL A 153 9.35 19.60 -5.82
CA VAL A 153 8.06 20.29 -5.76
C VAL A 153 7.46 20.14 -4.36
N ASP A 154 7.37 21.23 -3.58
CA ASP A 154 6.87 21.18 -2.20
C ASP A 154 5.65 22.10 -1.97
N ALA A 155 4.54 21.49 -1.56
CA ALA A 155 3.34 22.20 -1.12
C ALA A 155 3.49 22.72 0.33
N THR A 156 4.18 23.83 0.52
CA THR A 156 4.53 24.41 1.84
C THR A 156 3.42 25.26 2.49
N GLY A 157 2.38 25.64 1.73
CA GLY A 157 1.38 26.62 2.17
C GLY A 157 0.23 26.11 3.05
N ASP A 158 -0.54 27.05 3.61
CA ASP A 158 -1.84 26.78 4.24
C ASP A 158 -2.96 26.63 3.19
N HIS A 159 -2.72 27.00 1.94
CA HIS A 159 -3.45 26.55 0.75
C HIS A 159 -2.73 25.41 0.03
N ALA A 160 -3.50 24.63 -0.74
CA ALA A 160 -2.93 23.49 -1.45
C ALA A 160 -2.15 23.97 -2.68
N LEU A 161 -1.01 23.33 -2.95
CA LEU A 161 -0.44 23.31 -4.30
C LEU A 161 -1.16 22.24 -5.10
N ILE A 162 -1.71 22.62 -6.25
CA ILE A 162 -2.47 21.72 -7.12
C ILE A 162 -1.69 21.52 -8.42
N VAL A 163 -1.34 20.27 -8.71
CA VAL A 163 -0.86 19.83 -10.03
C VAL A 163 -2.06 19.27 -10.79
N LYS A 164 -2.36 19.82 -11.98
CA LYS A 164 -3.65 19.56 -12.65
C LYS A 164 -3.52 19.18 -14.12
N GLY A 165 -4.27 18.16 -14.54
CA GLY A 165 -4.70 18.00 -15.94
C GLY A 165 -3.57 17.64 -16.89
N THR A 166 -2.58 16.91 -16.40
CA THR A 166 -1.36 16.58 -17.13
C THR A 166 -1.36 15.08 -17.39
N ALA A 167 -1.63 14.68 -18.64
CA ALA A 167 -1.34 13.30 -19.04
C ALA A 167 0.18 13.11 -19.05
N ASP A 168 0.69 11.92 -18.78
CA ASP A 168 2.10 11.58 -19.00
C ASP A 168 3.14 12.50 -18.31
N SER A 169 2.80 13.10 -17.16
CA SER A 169 3.80 13.81 -16.36
C SER A 169 4.72 12.82 -15.67
N THR A 170 5.98 13.20 -15.52
CA THR A 170 6.99 12.35 -14.89
C THR A 170 7.52 12.99 -13.62
N ASN A 171 7.88 12.16 -12.66
CA ASN A 171 8.52 12.56 -11.42
C ASN A 171 9.62 11.56 -11.07
N ALA A 172 10.86 11.85 -11.45
CA ALA A 172 12.02 11.10 -10.99
C ALA A 172 12.63 11.67 -9.69
N GLY A 173 12.24 12.89 -9.31
CA GLY A 173 12.64 13.56 -8.06
C GLY A 173 11.62 13.42 -6.94
N LEU A 174 11.51 14.47 -6.12
CA LEU A 174 10.60 14.54 -4.98
C LEU A 174 9.45 15.50 -5.26
N MET A 175 8.20 15.03 -5.07
CA MET A 175 7.07 15.92 -4.82
C MET A 175 6.49 15.66 -3.44
N GLU A 176 6.38 16.69 -2.64
CA GLU A 176 5.96 16.57 -1.26
C GLU A 176 4.91 17.60 -0.83
N GLY A 177 4.21 17.28 0.25
CA GLY A 177 3.46 18.26 1.00
C GLY A 177 4.04 18.38 2.39
N THR A 178 4.58 19.55 2.73
CA THR A 178 5.01 19.89 4.09
C THR A 178 4.05 20.87 4.78
N GLY A 179 3.28 21.64 4.01
CA GLY A 179 2.30 22.62 4.50
C GLY A 179 0.96 22.00 4.91
N LYS A 180 0.16 22.72 5.72
CA LYS A 180 -1.09 22.20 6.30
C LYS A 180 -2.11 21.76 5.25
N ALA A 181 -2.16 22.44 4.10
CA ALA A 181 -3.08 22.06 3.03
C ALA A 181 -2.52 20.97 2.12
N GLY A 182 -1.19 20.87 1.98
CA GLY A 182 -0.49 19.80 1.26
C GLY A 182 -0.73 19.77 -0.25
N LEU A 183 -0.13 18.78 -0.91
CA LEU A 183 -0.14 18.60 -2.36
C LEU A 183 -1.46 17.98 -2.84
N THR A 184 -1.93 18.36 -4.02
CA THR A 184 -3.08 17.73 -4.69
C THR A 184 -2.76 17.41 -6.15
N LEU A 185 -2.76 16.13 -6.49
CA LEU A 185 -2.69 15.63 -7.86
C LEU A 185 -4.11 15.46 -8.39
N LYS A 186 -4.48 16.24 -9.41
CA LYS A 186 -5.87 16.34 -9.88
C LYS A 186 -5.97 16.09 -11.38
N LYS A 187 -6.63 14.99 -11.78
CA LYS A 187 -6.75 14.60 -13.19
C LYS A 187 -5.37 14.49 -13.85
N THR A 188 -4.43 13.90 -13.14
CA THR A 188 -3.02 13.80 -13.54
C THR A 188 -2.63 12.34 -13.62
N THR A 189 -1.92 12.00 -14.70
CA THR A 189 -1.15 10.76 -14.78
C THR A 189 0.29 11.13 -14.45
N MET A 190 0.79 10.60 -13.33
CA MET A 190 2.13 10.84 -12.83
C MET A 190 2.92 9.53 -12.85
N ASP A 191 3.88 9.45 -13.76
CA ASP A 191 4.85 8.37 -13.81
C ASP A 191 6.04 8.69 -12.91
N ASN A 192 6.11 8.00 -11.77
CA ASN A 192 7.24 8.10 -10.86
C ASN A 192 8.39 7.16 -11.25
N GLY A 193 8.22 6.31 -12.26
CA GLY A 193 9.19 5.28 -12.64
C GLY A 193 9.59 4.41 -11.44
N ALA A 194 10.88 4.08 -11.32
CA ALA A 194 11.39 3.29 -10.19
C ALA A 194 11.92 4.14 -9.01
N SER A 195 12.21 5.43 -9.22
CA SER A 195 12.95 6.27 -8.25
C SER A 195 12.16 7.47 -7.75
N GLY A 196 11.07 7.85 -8.41
CA GLY A 196 10.24 8.98 -8.04
C GLY A 196 9.61 8.80 -6.67
N VAL A 197 9.56 9.89 -5.92
CA VAL A 197 8.98 9.91 -4.57
C VAL A 197 7.84 10.91 -4.50
N LEU A 198 6.72 10.44 -3.95
CA LEU A 198 5.66 11.30 -3.43
C LEU A 198 5.69 11.21 -1.90
N SER A 199 5.77 12.35 -1.21
CA SER A 199 5.88 12.38 0.25
C SER A 199 4.79 13.22 0.91
N ALA A 200 4.20 12.71 1.98
CA ALA A 200 3.33 13.46 2.87
C ALA A 200 4.05 13.71 4.19
N GLY A 201 4.54 14.93 4.39
CA GLY A 201 5.17 15.37 5.63
C GLY A 201 4.22 15.33 6.83
N ASP A 202 4.77 15.38 8.04
CA ASP A 202 3.99 15.37 9.29
C ASP A 202 2.92 16.49 9.30
N GLY A 203 1.69 16.12 9.65
CA GLY A 203 0.52 17.02 9.63
C GLY A 203 0.00 17.39 8.23
N SER A 204 0.70 17.01 7.17
CA SER A 204 0.33 17.30 5.79
C SER A 204 -0.44 16.16 5.12
N LYS A 205 -0.69 16.30 3.81
CA LYS A 205 -1.27 15.26 2.97
C LYS A 205 -0.91 15.42 1.50
N VAL A 206 -0.86 14.30 0.79
CA VAL A 206 -0.98 14.26 -0.67
C VAL A 206 -2.39 13.80 -1.03
N ARG A 207 -3.13 14.56 -1.84
CA ARG A 207 -4.48 14.18 -2.29
C ARG A 207 -4.45 13.66 -3.71
N LEU A 208 -5.06 12.49 -3.91
CA LEU A 208 -5.34 11.95 -5.23
C LEU A 208 -6.78 12.29 -5.61
N ARG A 209 -6.99 12.95 -6.76
CA ARG A 209 -8.32 13.29 -7.26
C ARG A 209 -8.41 13.06 -8.77
N GLY A 210 -8.79 11.86 -9.14
CA GLY A 210 -8.73 11.43 -10.53
C GLY A 210 -7.27 11.24 -10.98
N ALA A 211 -6.40 10.76 -10.09
CA ALA A 211 -4.96 10.69 -10.35
C ALA A 211 -4.50 9.24 -10.58
N VAL A 212 -3.66 9.03 -11.59
CA VAL A 212 -2.93 7.77 -11.83
C VAL A 212 -1.51 7.98 -11.36
N ILE A 213 -1.01 7.14 -10.45
CA ILE A 213 0.38 7.11 -10.03
C ILE A 213 0.99 5.81 -10.56
N ALA A 214 1.90 5.91 -11.52
CA ALA A 214 2.61 4.76 -12.07
C ALA A 214 3.99 4.62 -11.42
N GLY A 215 4.22 3.50 -10.76
CA GLY A 215 5.47 3.22 -10.04
C GLY A 215 5.83 4.14 -8.87
N GLY A 216 7.07 4.01 -8.43
CA GLY A 216 7.75 4.86 -7.45
C GLY A 216 7.33 4.63 -6.00
N THR A 217 7.85 5.48 -5.12
CA THR A 217 7.60 5.39 -3.68
C THR A 217 6.53 6.38 -3.22
N LEU A 218 5.60 5.90 -2.41
CA LEU A 218 4.71 6.72 -1.59
C LEU A 218 5.18 6.64 -0.14
N GLU A 219 5.53 7.76 0.47
CA GLU A 219 5.99 7.81 1.87
C GLU A 219 5.24 8.87 2.69
N SER A 220 5.21 8.65 4.01
CA SER A 220 4.66 9.64 4.94
C SER A 220 5.46 9.67 6.22
N THR A 221 5.64 10.86 6.78
CA THR A 221 6.26 11.06 8.10
C THR A 221 5.23 11.50 9.13
N GLY A 222 5.43 11.12 10.40
CA GLY A 222 4.51 11.46 11.50
C GLY A 222 3.05 11.10 11.19
N THR A 223 2.19 12.11 11.15
CA THR A 223 0.75 12.01 10.86
C THR A 223 0.38 12.28 9.41
N GLY A 224 1.37 12.47 8.54
CA GLY A 224 1.21 12.64 7.10
C GLY A 224 0.50 11.45 6.46
N LYS A 225 -0.24 11.70 5.38
CA LYS A 225 -0.98 10.63 4.67
C LYS A 225 -1.34 10.99 3.24
N PHE A 226 -1.55 9.95 2.45
CA PHE A 226 -2.26 10.04 1.18
C PHE A 226 -3.77 9.99 1.43
N VAL A 227 -4.51 10.84 0.73
CA VAL A 227 -5.98 10.89 0.81
C VAL A 227 -6.56 10.75 -0.59
N VAL A 228 -7.19 9.62 -0.85
CA VAL A 228 -7.92 9.38 -2.09
C VAL A 228 -9.26 10.10 -2.02
N ARG A 229 -9.58 10.89 -3.04
CA ARG A 229 -10.84 11.62 -3.19
C ARG A 229 -11.39 11.41 -4.60
N GLY A 230 -12.70 11.52 -4.74
CA GLY A 230 -13.39 11.27 -6.00
C GLY A 230 -14.77 10.71 -5.72
N VAL A 231 -15.60 10.59 -6.74
CA VAL A 231 -16.91 9.92 -6.61
C VAL A 231 -16.72 8.47 -7.03
N VAL A 232 -17.45 7.54 -6.39
CA VAL A 232 -17.60 6.17 -6.87
C VAL A 232 -18.31 6.18 -8.23
N ASN A 233 -17.59 6.42 -9.31
CA ASN A 233 -18.08 6.21 -10.69
C ASN A 233 -17.37 5.01 -11.33
N GLY A 234 -17.19 3.94 -10.57
CA GLY A 234 -16.51 2.72 -11.03
C GLY A 234 -14.99 2.76 -10.95
N ALA A 235 -14.35 1.75 -11.55
CA ALA A 235 -12.90 1.60 -11.58
C ALA A 235 -12.22 2.71 -12.40
N GLY A 236 -11.00 3.10 -12.00
CA GLY A 236 -10.08 3.88 -12.85
C GLY A 236 -9.97 5.38 -12.59
N GLU A 237 -10.73 6.01 -11.67
CA GLU A 237 -10.52 7.43 -11.36
C GLU A 237 -9.18 7.67 -10.65
N ASN A 238 -8.94 6.99 -9.52
CA ASN A 238 -7.65 7.02 -8.84
C ASN A 238 -6.99 5.66 -8.99
N VAL A 239 -5.74 5.61 -9.43
CA VAL A 239 -5.03 4.37 -9.74
C VAL A 239 -3.64 4.39 -9.12
N LEU A 240 -3.28 3.32 -8.41
CA LEU A 240 -1.88 2.96 -8.19
C LEU A 240 -1.54 1.89 -9.22
N ASP A 241 -0.66 2.23 -10.17
CA ASP A 241 -0.34 1.40 -11.32
C ASP A 241 1.09 0.86 -11.23
N GLY A 242 1.20 -0.37 -10.75
CA GLY A 242 2.41 -1.15 -10.70
C GLY A 242 2.68 -1.96 -11.97
N GLY A 243 2.03 -1.65 -13.10
CA GLY A 243 2.09 -2.47 -14.31
C GLY A 243 3.43 -2.44 -15.05
N VAL A 244 4.17 -1.32 -14.96
CA VAL A 244 5.49 -1.14 -15.58
C VAL A 244 6.60 -1.09 -14.53
N SER A 245 6.46 -0.19 -13.54
CA SER A 245 7.34 -0.09 -12.38
C SER A 245 6.53 -0.34 -11.12
N THR A 246 7.08 -1.06 -10.15
CA THR A 246 6.41 -1.33 -8.86
C THR A 246 6.02 -0.03 -8.16
N VAL A 247 4.80 0.02 -7.63
CA VAL A 247 4.42 1.06 -6.67
C VAL A 247 4.80 0.57 -5.27
N THR A 248 5.73 1.25 -4.62
CA THR A 248 6.15 0.96 -3.24
C THR A 248 5.41 1.88 -2.28
N ASN A 249 4.40 1.37 -1.59
CA ASN A 249 3.68 2.12 -0.56
C ASN A 249 4.31 1.89 0.82
N GLN A 250 4.98 2.90 1.36
CA GLN A 250 5.46 2.97 2.76
C GLN A 250 4.59 3.91 3.61
N ALA A 251 3.51 4.45 3.04
CA ALA A 251 2.68 5.46 3.65
C ALA A 251 1.33 4.90 4.15
N ILE A 252 0.57 5.77 4.80
CA ILE A 252 -0.87 5.58 4.99
C ILE A 252 -1.60 6.13 3.76
N VAL A 253 -2.25 5.27 3.00
CA VAL A 253 -3.19 5.61 1.92
C VAL A 253 -4.62 5.47 2.44
N SER A 254 -5.29 6.59 2.67
CA SER A 254 -6.67 6.62 3.17
C SER A 254 -7.66 6.81 2.02
N VAL A 255 -8.45 5.78 1.75
CA VAL A 255 -9.61 5.84 0.85
C VAL A 255 -10.81 6.30 1.66
N ILE A 256 -11.25 7.53 1.43
CA ILE A 256 -12.35 8.12 2.21
C ILE A 256 -13.71 7.71 1.65
N LYS A 257 -14.75 7.87 2.48
CA LYS A 257 -16.16 7.67 2.10
C LYS A 257 -16.47 8.19 0.68
N GLY A 258 -17.07 7.32 -0.13
CA GLY A 258 -17.52 7.65 -1.48
C GLY A 258 -16.39 7.83 -2.50
N ALA A 259 -15.14 7.55 -2.13
CA ALA A 259 -14.03 7.48 -3.06
C ALA A 259 -13.76 6.03 -3.47
N ALA A 260 -13.14 5.88 -4.64
CA ALA A 260 -12.62 4.62 -5.14
C ALA A 260 -11.12 4.74 -5.42
N LEU A 261 -10.39 3.67 -5.13
CA LEU A 261 -9.00 3.47 -5.55
C LEU A 261 -8.91 2.20 -6.40
N THR A 262 -8.12 2.21 -7.46
CA THR A 262 -7.83 1.01 -8.27
C THR A 262 -6.36 0.62 -8.10
N LEU A 263 -6.08 -0.66 -7.90
CA LEU A 263 -4.74 -1.24 -7.92
C LEU A 263 -4.53 -2.02 -9.21
N ARG A 264 -3.33 -1.91 -9.79
CA ARG A 264 -2.89 -2.67 -10.98
C ARG A 264 -1.44 -3.11 -10.80
N GLY A 265 -1.08 -4.27 -11.33
CA GLY A 265 0.31 -4.75 -11.37
C GLY A 265 0.92 -4.98 -9.99
N ALA A 266 2.23 -4.74 -9.86
CA ALA A 266 2.99 -4.97 -8.63
C ALA A 266 2.85 -3.80 -7.64
N ILE A 267 2.23 -4.06 -6.49
CA ILE A 267 2.08 -3.12 -5.38
C ILE A 267 2.85 -3.66 -4.18
N ASP A 268 4.01 -3.06 -3.91
CA ASP A 268 4.80 -3.35 -2.72
C ASP A 268 4.30 -2.50 -1.55
N ASN A 269 3.27 -3.01 -0.88
CA ASN A 269 2.61 -2.34 0.23
C ASN A 269 3.30 -2.73 1.54
N GLY A 270 4.30 -1.95 1.98
CA GLY A 270 4.86 -2.03 3.33
C GLY A 270 4.14 -1.14 4.36
N GLY A 271 3.31 -0.21 3.88
CA GLY A 271 2.48 0.69 4.67
C GLY A 271 1.04 0.17 4.88
N GLN A 272 0.09 1.12 4.90
CA GLN A 272 -1.34 0.80 5.06
C GLN A 272 -2.16 1.36 3.91
N ILE A 273 -3.08 0.56 3.38
CA ILE A 273 -4.21 1.02 2.57
C ILE A 273 -5.48 0.88 3.42
N ARG A 274 -6.07 2.00 3.83
CA ARG A 274 -7.22 2.01 4.73
C ARG A 274 -8.47 2.50 4.04
N LEU A 275 -9.44 1.61 3.88
CA LEU A 275 -10.79 1.94 3.45
C LEU A 275 -11.56 2.37 4.70
N ALA A 276 -11.92 3.66 4.79
CA ALA A 276 -12.63 4.15 5.98
C ALA A 276 -13.35 5.49 5.79
N ARG A 277 -14.63 5.51 6.22
CA ARG A 277 -15.12 6.19 7.46
C ARG A 277 -16.48 5.61 7.88
N PRO A 278 -16.89 5.71 9.17
CA PRO A 278 -18.25 5.35 9.60
C PRO A 278 -19.32 6.08 8.78
N GLY A 279 -20.31 5.34 8.26
CA GLY A 279 -21.50 5.92 7.60
C GLY A 279 -21.50 5.95 6.06
N GLY A 280 -20.71 5.11 5.37
CA GLY A 280 -20.84 4.84 3.93
C GLY A 280 -19.71 3.98 3.34
N ALA A 281 -19.96 3.32 2.20
CA ALA A 281 -18.99 2.45 1.52
C ALA A 281 -17.82 3.21 0.87
N SER A 282 -16.64 2.59 0.87
CA SER A 282 -15.47 2.95 0.05
C SER A 282 -15.06 1.73 -0.75
N ASP A 283 -14.60 1.93 -1.98
CA ASP A 283 -14.26 0.82 -2.88
C ASP A 283 -12.76 0.79 -3.20
N LEU A 284 -12.18 -0.40 -3.15
CA LEU A 284 -10.89 -0.73 -3.73
C LEU A 284 -11.10 -1.70 -4.89
N PHE A 285 -10.75 -1.25 -6.09
CA PHE A 285 -10.84 -2.07 -7.29
C PHE A 285 -9.51 -2.75 -7.60
N ILE A 286 -9.59 -3.99 -8.07
CA ILE A 286 -8.49 -4.69 -8.72
C ILE A 286 -8.70 -4.56 -10.22
N GLY A 287 -7.75 -3.92 -10.92
CA GLY A 287 -7.87 -3.69 -12.35
C GLY A 287 -7.88 -4.99 -13.17
N ASP A 288 -8.30 -4.91 -14.43
CA ASP A 288 -8.44 -6.10 -15.30
C ASP A 288 -7.14 -6.87 -15.53
N GLY A 289 -5.98 -6.20 -15.44
CA GLY A 289 -4.66 -6.83 -15.49
C GLY A 289 -4.25 -7.53 -14.18
N GLY A 290 -5.10 -7.48 -13.14
CA GLY A 290 -4.79 -7.98 -11.80
C GLY A 290 -3.92 -7.03 -10.97
N ALA A 291 -3.73 -7.39 -9.71
CA ALA A 291 -2.79 -6.75 -8.80
C ALA A 291 -2.14 -7.80 -7.88
N THR A 292 -0.86 -7.61 -7.59
CA THR A 292 -0.10 -8.43 -6.64
C THR A 292 0.37 -7.56 -5.48
N LEU A 293 0.02 -7.96 -4.26
CA LEU A 293 0.37 -7.26 -3.02
C LEU A 293 1.57 -7.94 -2.34
N SER A 294 2.71 -7.24 -2.24
CA SER A 294 3.88 -7.64 -1.43
C SER A 294 4.17 -6.62 -0.32
N GLY A 295 5.24 -6.80 0.46
CA GLY A 295 5.75 -5.75 1.36
C GLY A 295 5.35 -5.88 2.83
N ALA A 296 4.51 -6.86 3.18
CA ALA A 296 4.10 -7.16 4.56
C ALA A 296 3.32 -6.04 5.28
N GLY A 297 2.73 -5.12 4.53
CA GLY A 297 1.80 -4.10 5.04
C GLY A 297 0.37 -4.62 5.17
N GLN A 298 -0.56 -3.68 5.34
CA GLN A 298 -1.96 -4.00 5.60
C GLN A 298 -2.93 -3.30 4.66
N ILE A 299 -4.04 -3.98 4.37
CA ILE A 299 -5.27 -3.40 3.83
C ILE A 299 -6.36 -3.57 4.87
N THR A 300 -6.97 -2.47 5.32
CA THR A 300 -8.02 -2.51 6.37
C THR A 300 -9.36 -2.04 5.84
N LEU A 301 -10.41 -2.83 6.09
CA LEU A 301 -11.80 -2.54 5.81
C LEU A 301 -12.57 -2.31 7.14
N SER A 302 -13.57 -1.43 7.14
CA SER A 302 -14.20 -0.98 8.40
C SER A 302 -15.69 -1.32 8.55
N HIS A 303 -16.44 -1.47 7.46
CA HIS A 303 -17.85 -1.92 7.48
C HIS A 303 -18.37 -2.24 6.08
N ALA A 304 -18.98 -1.28 5.38
CA ALA A 304 -19.56 -1.46 4.04
C ALA A 304 -18.50 -1.29 2.93
N ASP A 305 -17.22 -1.37 3.30
CA ASP A 305 -16.12 -1.25 2.38
C ASP A 305 -16.02 -2.51 1.52
N ARG A 306 -15.55 -2.35 0.30
CA ARG A 306 -15.47 -3.45 -0.66
C ARG A 306 -14.13 -3.47 -1.35
N ILE A 307 -13.57 -4.66 -1.48
CA ILE A 307 -12.52 -4.95 -2.46
C ILE A 307 -13.19 -5.75 -3.57
N LEU A 308 -13.08 -5.32 -4.82
CA LEU A 308 -13.76 -5.96 -5.94
C LEU A 308 -12.91 -5.94 -7.21
N GLY A 309 -13.12 -6.94 -8.08
CA GLY A 309 -12.57 -6.90 -9.44
C GLY A 309 -13.24 -5.82 -10.29
N ALA A 310 -12.48 -5.18 -11.17
CA ALA A 310 -13.03 -4.37 -12.27
C ALA A 310 -13.84 -5.25 -13.27
N SER A 311 -13.49 -6.54 -13.32
CA SER A 311 -14.22 -7.60 -14.01
C SER A 311 -14.10 -8.92 -13.25
N ALA A 312 -14.85 -9.94 -13.67
CA ALA A 312 -14.72 -11.30 -13.12
C ALA A 312 -13.35 -11.93 -13.36
N GLY A 313 -12.61 -11.48 -14.39
CA GLY A 313 -11.28 -11.97 -14.73
C GLY A 313 -10.13 -11.26 -14.01
N ALA A 314 -10.40 -10.20 -13.24
CA ALA A 314 -9.37 -9.53 -12.45
C ALA A 314 -8.86 -10.48 -11.35
N THR A 315 -7.54 -10.57 -11.17
CA THR A 315 -6.94 -11.42 -10.13
C THR A 315 -6.29 -10.57 -9.05
N LEU A 316 -6.71 -10.78 -7.80
CA LEU A 316 -6.01 -10.31 -6.62
C LEU A 316 -5.07 -11.39 -6.10
N THR A 317 -3.76 -11.12 -6.15
CA THR A 317 -2.75 -11.98 -5.50
C THR A 317 -2.26 -11.31 -4.23
N ASN A 318 -2.58 -11.86 -3.07
CA ASN A 318 -2.00 -11.44 -1.80
C ASN A 318 -0.72 -12.27 -1.54
N ALA A 319 0.44 -11.67 -1.76
CA ALA A 319 1.75 -12.32 -1.67
C ALA A 319 2.55 -11.88 -0.44
N GLY A 320 1.86 -11.60 0.67
CA GLY A 320 2.52 -11.27 1.93
C GLY A 320 1.86 -10.18 2.78
N ASN A 321 0.71 -9.61 2.37
CA ASN A 321 0.02 -8.59 3.15
C ASN A 321 -1.05 -9.19 4.06
N THR A 322 -1.49 -8.40 5.03
CA THR A 322 -2.72 -8.67 5.79
C THR A 322 -3.89 -7.89 5.22
N ILE A 323 -4.95 -8.58 4.78
CA ILE A 323 -6.24 -7.98 4.43
C ILE A 323 -7.19 -8.23 5.60
N ALA A 324 -7.60 -7.18 6.31
CA ALA A 324 -8.28 -7.33 7.59
C ALA A 324 -9.52 -6.44 7.76
N GLY A 325 -10.41 -6.87 8.66
CA GLY A 325 -11.51 -6.06 9.18
C GLY A 325 -12.88 -6.61 8.82
N ALA A 326 -13.79 -5.74 8.36
CA ALA A 326 -15.17 -6.08 7.98
C ALA A 326 -15.51 -5.56 6.59
N GLY A 327 -16.40 -6.25 5.87
CA GLY A 327 -16.91 -5.81 4.57
C GLY A 327 -17.01 -6.92 3.55
N GLN A 328 -16.77 -6.58 2.29
CA GLN A 328 -16.83 -7.53 1.18
C GLN A 328 -15.47 -7.64 0.49
N LEU A 329 -14.99 -8.87 0.31
CA LEU A 329 -13.83 -9.20 -0.51
C LEU A 329 -14.31 -10.02 -1.72
N GLY A 330 -14.17 -9.45 -2.92
CA GLY A 330 -14.63 -10.00 -4.20
C GLY A 330 -16.03 -9.53 -4.60
N ALA A 331 -17.01 -9.64 -3.71
CA ALA A 331 -18.42 -9.32 -3.96
C ALA A 331 -19.00 -10.02 -5.23
N GLY A 332 -18.72 -11.31 -5.37
CA GLY A 332 -19.15 -12.16 -6.49
C GLY A 332 -18.32 -11.99 -7.76
N GLN A 333 -17.20 -11.28 -7.69
CA GLN A 333 -16.32 -10.96 -8.82
C GLN A 333 -14.86 -11.21 -8.42
N MET A 334 -13.98 -11.25 -9.41
CA MET A 334 -12.52 -11.46 -9.29
C MET A 334 -12.09 -12.90 -8.97
N THR A 335 -10.83 -13.21 -9.27
CA THR A 335 -10.11 -14.37 -8.74
C THR A 335 -9.28 -13.93 -7.54
N LEU A 336 -9.25 -14.74 -6.48
CA LEU A 336 -8.46 -14.45 -5.26
C LEU A 336 -7.41 -15.54 -5.05
N VAL A 337 -6.15 -15.12 -4.96
CA VAL A 337 -5.01 -15.98 -4.63
C VAL A 337 -4.34 -15.44 -3.37
N ASN A 338 -4.49 -16.12 -2.25
CA ASN A 338 -3.78 -15.81 -1.01
C ASN A 338 -2.55 -16.71 -0.92
N GLN A 339 -1.38 -16.20 -1.30
CA GLN A 339 -0.14 -16.98 -1.30
C GLN A 339 0.42 -17.17 0.10
N ALA A 340 1.46 -17.99 0.22
CA ALA A 340 2.22 -18.13 1.47
C ALA A 340 2.68 -16.76 2.00
N GLY A 341 2.46 -16.51 3.29
CA GLY A 341 2.71 -15.23 3.95
C GLY A 341 1.57 -14.21 3.81
N GLY A 342 0.61 -14.40 2.90
CA GLY A 342 -0.62 -13.64 2.85
C GLY A 342 -1.57 -14.03 3.98
N VAL A 343 -2.21 -13.03 4.61
CA VAL A 343 -3.23 -13.22 5.65
C VAL A 343 -4.51 -12.51 5.24
N ILE A 344 -5.65 -13.20 5.38
CA ILE A 344 -6.98 -12.60 5.32
C ILE A 344 -7.64 -12.82 6.68
N ASP A 345 -8.01 -11.74 7.38
CA ASP A 345 -8.40 -11.79 8.79
C ASP A 345 -9.72 -11.04 9.06
N ALA A 346 -10.76 -11.81 9.40
CA ALA A 346 -12.01 -11.27 9.93
C ALA A 346 -11.84 -10.89 11.41
N ASN A 347 -11.22 -9.73 11.67
CA ASN A 347 -10.90 -9.25 13.03
C ASN A 347 -11.80 -8.14 13.58
N ALA A 348 -12.79 -7.71 12.82
CA ALA A 348 -13.69 -6.66 13.25
C ALA A 348 -14.91 -7.21 14.02
N ALA A 349 -15.69 -6.31 14.60
CA ALA A 349 -16.97 -6.65 15.25
C ALA A 349 -18.10 -6.93 14.23
N LEU A 350 -17.89 -6.58 12.97
CA LEU A 350 -18.83 -6.81 11.87
C LEU A 350 -18.23 -7.83 10.92
N ALA A 351 -19.08 -8.49 10.15
CA ALA A 351 -18.66 -9.59 9.31
C ALA A 351 -17.73 -9.17 8.16
N LEU A 352 -16.78 -10.05 7.84
CA LEU A 352 -16.07 -10.05 6.57
C LEU A 352 -16.64 -11.17 5.71
N VAL A 353 -17.20 -10.81 4.56
CA VAL A 353 -17.69 -11.78 3.56
C VAL A 353 -16.68 -11.86 2.42
N ILE A 354 -16.24 -13.08 2.13
CA ILE A 354 -15.32 -13.40 1.04
C ILE A 354 -16.11 -14.14 -0.04
N ASP A 355 -16.30 -13.51 -1.19
CA ASP A 355 -17.12 -14.03 -2.29
C ASP A 355 -16.49 -13.66 -3.63
N THR A 356 -15.91 -14.63 -4.31
CA THR A 356 -15.34 -14.53 -5.66
C THR A 356 -16.29 -15.08 -6.74
N GLY A 357 -17.57 -15.31 -6.39
CA GLY A 357 -18.56 -15.91 -7.25
C GLY A 357 -18.18 -17.35 -7.59
N ALA A 358 -18.11 -17.66 -8.89
CA ALA A 358 -17.77 -19.00 -9.38
C ALA A 358 -16.25 -19.31 -9.36
N ALA A 359 -15.40 -18.31 -9.14
CA ALA A 359 -13.96 -18.52 -9.08
C ALA A 359 -13.59 -19.18 -7.74
N VAL A 360 -12.79 -20.25 -7.80
CA VAL A 360 -12.23 -20.92 -6.62
C VAL A 360 -11.14 -20.03 -6.01
N ILE A 361 -11.17 -19.86 -4.70
CA ILE A 361 -10.13 -19.15 -3.95
C ILE A 361 -8.95 -20.11 -3.78
N THR A 362 -7.76 -19.71 -4.20
CA THR A 362 -6.54 -20.46 -3.89
C THR A 362 -5.91 -19.91 -2.62
N ASN A 363 -5.83 -20.72 -1.56
CA ASN A 363 -5.25 -20.32 -0.29
C ASN A 363 -4.01 -21.17 0.05
N ALA A 364 -2.82 -20.58 -0.09
CA ALA A 364 -1.57 -21.11 0.46
C ALA A 364 -1.09 -20.32 1.69
N GLY A 365 -1.74 -19.19 2.01
CA GLY A 365 -1.52 -18.39 3.21
C GLY A 365 -2.50 -18.75 4.32
N THR A 366 -2.89 -17.75 5.11
CA THR A 366 -3.87 -17.91 6.20
C THR A 366 -5.18 -17.20 5.85
N ILE A 367 -6.31 -17.89 6.03
CA ILE A 367 -7.64 -17.28 6.18
C ILE A 367 -8.05 -17.49 7.64
N GLU A 368 -8.28 -16.41 8.38
CA GLU A 368 -8.61 -16.48 9.80
C GLU A 368 -9.82 -15.63 10.22
N ALA A 369 -10.42 -16.02 11.34
CA ALA A 369 -11.33 -15.19 12.11
C ALA A 369 -10.79 -15.02 13.54
N SER A 370 -10.20 -13.86 13.82
CA SER A 370 -9.74 -13.47 15.15
C SER A 370 -10.70 -12.52 15.88
N GLY A 371 -11.65 -11.93 15.17
CA GLY A 371 -12.63 -10.99 15.69
C GLY A 371 -13.94 -11.66 16.11
N VAL A 372 -14.81 -10.88 16.76
CA VAL A 372 -16.14 -11.36 17.19
C VAL A 372 -17.20 -11.28 16.08
N GLY A 373 -16.91 -10.59 14.97
CA GLY A 373 -17.71 -10.64 13.76
C GLY A 373 -17.45 -11.93 12.98
N ASP A 374 -18.44 -12.37 12.21
CA ASP A 374 -18.30 -13.58 11.40
C ASP A 374 -17.32 -13.36 10.22
N GLY A 375 -16.39 -14.29 10.03
CA GLY A 375 -15.76 -14.54 8.73
C GLY A 375 -16.64 -15.49 7.93
N ARG A 376 -17.10 -15.09 6.74
CA ARG A 376 -17.97 -15.94 5.91
C ARG A 376 -17.41 -16.08 4.49
N VAL A 377 -17.03 -17.29 4.11
CA VAL A 377 -16.44 -17.60 2.79
C VAL A 377 -17.50 -18.26 1.90
N MET A 378 -17.96 -17.55 0.88
CA MET A 378 -19.07 -17.98 0.02
C MET A 378 -18.61 -18.92 -1.09
N SER A 379 -17.44 -18.64 -1.64
CA SER A 379 -16.88 -19.37 -2.77
C SER A 379 -16.13 -20.63 -2.32
N ALA A 380 -15.96 -21.57 -3.25
CA ALA A 380 -15.13 -22.75 -3.01
C ALA A 380 -13.66 -22.34 -2.78
N VAL A 381 -12.95 -23.14 -1.98
CA VAL A 381 -11.55 -22.92 -1.62
C VAL A 381 -10.71 -24.15 -1.97
N ASP A 382 -9.59 -23.91 -2.65
CA ASP A 382 -8.47 -24.85 -2.77
C ASP A 382 -7.40 -24.41 -1.76
N ASN A 383 -7.34 -25.12 -0.63
CA ASN A 383 -6.50 -24.79 0.51
C ASN A 383 -5.25 -25.68 0.52
N THR A 384 -4.09 -25.04 0.49
CA THR A 384 -2.79 -25.65 0.79
C THR A 384 -2.10 -24.95 1.97
N GLY A 385 -2.77 -23.96 2.57
CA GLY A 385 -2.32 -23.19 3.70
C GLY A 385 -3.14 -23.49 4.96
N THR A 386 -3.43 -22.46 5.74
CA THR A 386 -4.10 -22.58 7.04
C THR A 386 -5.46 -21.89 7.02
N LEU A 387 -6.47 -22.58 7.55
CA LEU A 387 -7.76 -22.00 7.94
C LEU A 387 -7.78 -21.91 9.46
N MET A 388 -8.02 -20.74 10.05
CA MET A 388 -7.84 -20.55 11.50
C MET A 388 -9.00 -19.82 12.17
N VAL A 389 -9.35 -20.25 13.38
CA VAL A 389 -10.22 -19.49 14.27
C VAL A 389 -9.50 -19.27 15.59
N ALA A 390 -9.24 -18.01 15.93
CA ALA A 390 -8.58 -17.65 17.18
C ALA A 390 -9.57 -17.28 18.30
N GLY A 391 -10.84 -17.06 17.96
CA GLY A 391 -11.91 -16.74 18.92
C GLY A 391 -13.27 -16.36 18.29
N GLY A 392 -13.30 -16.09 16.99
CA GLY A 392 -14.52 -15.74 16.25
C GLY A 392 -15.32 -16.92 15.72
N ARG A 393 -16.08 -16.66 14.64
CA ARG A 393 -16.65 -17.69 13.79
C ARG A 393 -16.08 -17.55 12.38
N LEU A 394 -15.60 -18.64 11.81
CA LEU A 394 -15.23 -18.72 10.39
C LEU A 394 -16.08 -19.80 9.71
N ALA A 395 -16.93 -19.39 8.78
CA ALA A 395 -17.87 -20.27 8.10
C ALA A 395 -17.55 -20.37 6.60
N PHE A 396 -17.37 -21.59 6.11
CA PHE A 396 -17.19 -21.92 4.70
C PHE A 396 -18.49 -22.49 4.13
N VAL A 397 -19.08 -21.75 3.19
CA VAL A 397 -20.29 -22.19 2.47
C VAL A 397 -19.93 -23.01 1.25
N GLY A 398 -18.88 -22.58 0.53
CA GLY A 398 -18.31 -23.34 -0.56
C GLY A 398 -17.52 -24.55 -0.07
N ALA A 399 -17.35 -25.54 -0.94
CA ALA A 399 -16.50 -26.69 -0.68
C ALA A 399 -15.05 -26.25 -0.41
N VAL A 400 -14.41 -26.89 0.55
CA VAL A 400 -12.99 -26.73 0.86
C VAL A 400 -12.27 -28.02 0.47
N THR A 401 -11.31 -27.87 -0.44
CA THR A 401 -10.49 -28.94 -1.00
C THR A 401 -9.03 -28.62 -0.80
N GLY A 402 -8.14 -29.57 -1.09
CA GLY A 402 -6.70 -29.36 -1.06
C GLY A 402 -6.02 -30.22 0.01
N ALA A 403 -4.86 -29.75 0.47
CA ALA A 403 -3.98 -30.47 1.39
C ALA A 403 -3.45 -29.56 2.51
N GLY A 404 -4.19 -28.49 2.81
CA GLY A 404 -3.87 -27.59 3.90
C GLY A 404 -4.32 -28.15 5.25
N SER A 405 -4.49 -27.26 6.22
CA SER A 405 -4.97 -27.62 7.56
C SER A 405 -5.91 -26.58 8.14
N ALA A 406 -6.70 -27.03 9.11
CA ALA A 406 -7.57 -26.20 9.92
C ALA A 406 -7.07 -26.17 11.38
N VAL A 407 -7.10 -24.99 12.00
CA VAL A 407 -6.68 -24.78 13.39
C VAL A 407 -7.78 -24.04 14.15
N ILE A 408 -8.18 -24.61 15.29
CA ILE A 408 -9.18 -24.04 16.19
C ILE A 408 -8.49 -23.71 17.52
N GLY A 409 -8.19 -22.43 17.72
CA GLY A 409 -7.75 -21.90 19.00
C GLY A 409 -8.94 -21.79 19.95
N GLU A 410 -9.91 -20.95 19.58
CA GLU A 410 -11.19 -20.77 20.27
C GLU A 410 -12.27 -20.46 19.21
N GLY A 411 -13.55 -20.39 19.61
CA GLY A 411 -14.64 -20.03 18.72
C GLY A 411 -15.13 -21.19 17.84
N THR A 412 -15.68 -20.88 16.65
CA THR A 412 -16.32 -21.87 15.77
C THR A 412 -15.73 -21.86 14.36
N LEU A 413 -15.25 -23.01 13.91
CA LEU A 413 -14.92 -23.27 12.52
C LEU A 413 -16.01 -24.14 11.90
N GLU A 414 -16.64 -23.66 10.83
CA GLU A 414 -17.83 -24.26 10.23
C GLU A 414 -17.64 -24.51 8.74
N PHE A 415 -18.04 -25.70 8.29
CA PHE A 415 -18.05 -26.09 6.89
C PHE A 415 -19.44 -26.59 6.50
N ASP A 416 -20.19 -25.81 5.72
CA ASP A 416 -21.53 -26.18 5.23
C ASP A 416 -21.47 -27.23 4.10
N SER A 417 -20.32 -27.35 3.43
CA SER A 417 -20.08 -28.24 2.29
C SER A 417 -18.96 -29.24 2.59
N SER A 418 -18.47 -29.93 1.56
CA SER A 418 -17.41 -30.93 1.72
C SER A 418 -16.12 -30.31 2.23
N PHE A 419 -15.51 -30.95 3.23
CA PHE A 419 -14.22 -30.62 3.82
C PHE A 419 -13.52 -31.92 4.21
N THR A 420 -12.23 -32.05 3.91
CA THR A 420 -11.47 -33.30 4.12
C THR A 420 -10.06 -33.09 4.68
N GLU A 421 -9.73 -31.90 5.15
CA GLU A 421 -8.39 -31.60 5.67
C GLU A 421 -8.29 -31.90 7.16
N ASP A 422 -7.05 -32.00 7.66
CA ASP A 422 -6.79 -32.24 9.07
C ASP A 422 -7.16 -31.01 9.93
N VAL A 423 -7.70 -31.26 11.11
CA VAL A 423 -8.09 -30.24 12.09
C VAL A 423 -7.27 -30.41 13.37
N ALA A 424 -6.73 -29.31 13.89
CA ALA A 424 -6.09 -29.26 15.19
C ALA A 424 -6.81 -28.30 16.13
N PHE A 425 -7.26 -28.79 17.28
CA PHE A 425 -7.65 -27.95 18.40
C PHE A 425 -6.42 -27.58 19.22
N THR A 426 -6.20 -26.29 19.43
CA THR A 426 -4.99 -25.78 20.11
C THR A 426 -5.29 -24.95 21.37
N GLY A 427 -6.52 -24.50 21.58
CA GLY A 427 -6.92 -23.83 22.83
C GLY A 427 -7.69 -24.73 23.78
N ALA A 428 -8.40 -24.12 24.74
CA ALA A 428 -9.14 -24.84 25.78
C ALA A 428 -10.65 -25.00 25.47
N SER A 429 -11.10 -24.39 24.38
CA SER A 429 -12.49 -24.46 23.91
C SER A 429 -12.53 -24.38 22.39
N GLY A 430 -13.68 -24.65 21.80
CA GLY A 430 -13.89 -24.46 20.38
C GLY A 430 -14.89 -25.45 19.80
N VAL A 431 -15.40 -25.11 18.63
CA VAL A 431 -16.39 -25.91 17.91
C VAL A 431 -15.90 -26.15 16.50
N LEU A 432 -15.83 -27.42 16.11
CA LEU A 432 -15.80 -27.79 14.69
C LEU A 432 -17.22 -28.17 14.29
N GLN A 433 -17.79 -27.47 13.32
CA GLN A 433 -19.10 -27.79 12.75
C GLN A 433 -18.95 -28.33 11.32
N LEU A 434 -19.51 -29.51 11.06
CA LEU A 434 -19.46 -30.19 9.78
C LEU A 434 -20.88 -30.39 9.22
N GLY A 435 -21.12 -29.80 8.06
CA GLY A 435 -22.32 -29.95 7.24
C GLY A 435 -22.45 -31.33 6.59
N GLN A 436 -21.32 -31.98 6.32
CA GLN A 436 -21.21 -33.27 5.62
C GLN A 436 -20.19 -34.18 6.33
N SER A 437 -20.48 -34.55 7.58
CA SER A 437 -19.55 -35.34 8.41
C SER A 437 -19.33 -36.76 7.91
N GLN A 438 -20.30 -37.34 7.18
CA GLN A 438 -20.18 -38.69 6.60
C GLN A 438 -19.03 -38.82 5.58
N GLY A 439 -18.69 -37.73 4.90
CA GLY A 439 -17.61 -37.67 3.91
C GLY A 439 -16.28 -37.14 4.46
N TYR A 440 -16.21 -36.77 5.74
CA TYR A 440 -15.02 -36.20 6.34
C TYR A 440 -13.92 -37.27 6.47
N ALA A 441 -12.81 -37.05 5.76
CA ALA A 441 -11.67 -37.97 5.72
C ALA A 441 -10.42 -37.46 6.47
N GLY A 442 -10.47 -36.21 6.96
CA GLY A 442 -9.39 -35.61 7.73
C GLY A 442 -9.25 -36.22 9.12
N LYS A 443 -8.12 -35.93 9.78
CA LYS A 443 -7.85 -36.31 11.16
C LYS A 443 -8.08 -35.13 12.08
N ILE A 444 -8.62 -35.39 13.26
CA ILE A 444 -8.76 -34.39 14.33
C ILE A 444 -7.74 -34.68 15.43
N SER A 445 -7.03 -33.65 15.88
CA SER A 445 -6.09 -33.72 16.99
C SER A 445 -6.41 -32.65 18.05
N GLY A 446 -6.01 -32.91 19.30
CA GLY A 446 -6.17 -31.96 20.41
C GLY A 446 -7.58 -31.83 20.97
N PHE A 447 -8.57 -32.55 20.42
CA PHE A 447 -9.94 -32.57 20.94
C PHE A 447 -9.94 -33.04 22.40
N SER A 448 -10.64 -32.32 23.28
CA SER A 448 -10.72 -32.61 24.73
C SER A 448 -11.90 -31.87 25.37
N GLY A 449 -12.07 -32.02 26.68
CA GLY A 449 -13.15 -31.34 27.42
C GLY A 449 -13.15 -29.83 27.25
N GLY A 450 -14.34 -29.26 27.01
CA GLY A 450 -14.54 -27.84 26.68
C GLY A 450 -14.68 -27.56 25.17
N MET A 451 -14.42 -28.55 24.32
CA MET A 451 -14.60 -28.49 22.87
C MET A 451 -15.81 -29.31 22.43
N SER A 452 -16.33 -29.05 21.23
CA SER A 452 -17.39 -29.86 20.64
C SER A 452 -17.21 -30.09 19.14
N LEU A 453 -17.65 -31.26 18.69
CA LEU A 453 -17.88 -31.57 17.28
C LEU A 453 -19.39 -31.48 17.01
N ASP A 454 -19.82 -30.57 16.14
CA ASP A 454 -21.21 -30.43 15.72
C ASP A 454 -21.38 -31.05 14.33
N LEU A 455 -22.08 -32.19 14.25
CA LEU A 455 -22.32 -32.95 13.02
C LEU A 455 -23.76 -32.71 12.56
N ARG A 456 -23.90 -31.89 11.52
CA ARG A 456 -25.19 -31.36 11.06
C ARG A 456 -26.03 -32.37 10.26
N ASP A 457 -25.38 -33.40 9.72
CA ASP A 457 -25.98 -34.42 8.86
C ASP A 457 -26.23 -35.76 9.56
N ILE A 458 -26.03 -35.83 10.89
CA ILE A 458 -26.36 -36.98 11.74
C ILE A 458 -27.39 -36.54 12.77
N GLY A 459 -28.58 -37.16 12.80
CA GLY A 459 -29.63 -36.77 13.72
C GLY A 459 -29.39 -37.26 15.16
N PHE A 460 -29.57 -36.41 16.17
CA PHE A 460 -29.45 -36.85 17.56
C PHE A 460 -30.52 -37.88 17.96
N THR A 461 -30.07 -38.99 18.52
CA THR A 461 -30.92 -40.10 19.01
C THR A 461 -30.88 -40.23 20.54
N ASP A 462 -29.68 -40.35 21.12
CA ASP A 462 -29.47 -40.40 22.57
C ASP A 462 -28.02 -40.04 22.96
N ALA A 463 -27.75 -39.94 24.26
CA ALA A 463 -26.47 -39.48 24.79
C ALA A 463 -25.28 -40.43 24.51
N GLY A 464 -25.53 -41.70 24.22
CA GLY A 464 -24.53 -42.74 23.94
C GLY A 464 -24.34 -43.04 22.46
N GLU A 465 -24.86 -42.20 21.56
CA GLU A 465 -24.77 -42.38 20.10
C GLU A 465 -23.34 -42.37 19.55
N ALA A 466 -22.42 -41.72 20.26
CA ALA A 466 -21.01 -41.64 19.88
C ALA A 466 -20.19 -42.75 20.56
N THR A 467 -19.52 -43.56 19.75
CA THR A 467 -18.68 -44.67 20.22
C THR A 467 -17.26 -44.55 19.69
N PHE A 468 -16.28 -44.72 20.58
CA PHE A 468 -14.86 -44.64 20.21
C PHE A 468 -14.21 -46.03 20.23
N ALA A 469 -13.41 -46.32 19.20
CA ALA A 469 -12.54 -47.50 19.15
C ALA A 469 -11.15 -47.09 18.67
N GLY A 470 -10.12 -47.41 19.46
CA GLY A 470 -8.75 -47.01 19.18
C GLY A 470 -7.73 -47.53 20.19
N ASP A 471 -6.52 -47.00 20.09
CA ASP A 471 -5.41 -47.22 21.02
C ASP A 471 -4.92 -45.89 21.62
N ALA A 472 -3.78 -45.92 22.31
CA ALA A 472 -3.20 -44.75 22.96
C ALA A 472 -2.61 -43.70 21.99
N THR A 473 -2.72 -43.91 20.67
CA THR A 473 -2.17 -43.03 19.64
C THR A 473 -3.22 -42.50 18.68
N SER A 474 -4.27 -43.28 18.39
CA SER A 474 -5.36 -42.87 17.51
C SER A 474 -6.59 -43.78 17.64
N GLY A 475 -7.70 -43.35 17.07
CA GLY A 475 -8.88 -44.20 16.88
C GLY A 475 -9.96 -43.54 16.04
N VAL A 476 -11.09 -44.22 15.91
CA VAL A 476 -12.26 -43.74 15.17
C VAL A 476 -13.41 -43.53 16.14
N LEU A 477 -13.92 -42.30 16.16
CA LEU A 477 -15.20 -41.94 16.76
C LEU A 477 -16.30 -42.18 15.72
N THR A 478 -17.17 -43.13 15.99
CA THR A 478 -18.33 -43.46 15.17
C THR A 478 -19.58 -42.85 15.78
N VAL A 479 -20.30 -42.02 15.01
CA VAL A 479 -21.55 -41.37 15.41
C VAL A 479 -22.62 -41.76 14.39
N THR A 480 -23.77 -42.26 14.83
CA THR A 480 -24.79 -42.76 13.91
C THR A 480 -26.21 -42.65 14.46
N ASP A 481 -27.12 -42.15 13.63
CA ASP A 481 -28.56 -42.08 13.92
C ASP A 481 -29.30 -43.37 13.47
N GLY A 482 -28.55 -44.39 13.07
CA GLY A 482 -29.04 -45.64 12.48
C GLY A 482 -29.29 -45.59 10.96
N THR A 483 -29.33 -44.39 10.37
CA THR A 483 -29.48 -44.16 8.92
C THR A 483 -28.22 -43.57 8.31
N HIS A 484 -27.62 -42.60 8.98
CA HIS A 484 -26.38 -41.92 8.62
C HIS A 484 -25.30 -42.31 9.64
N THR A 485 -24.04 -42.38 9.18
CA THR A 485 -22.90 -42.73 10.03
C THR A 485 -21.68 -41.88 9.66
N ALA A 486 -21.14 -41.16 10.63
CA ALA A 486 -19.86 -40.48 10.51
C ALA A 486 -18.74 -41.31 11.16
N HIS A 487 -17.59 -41.37 10.50
CA HIS A 487 -16.37 -41.99 11.03
C HIS A 487 -15.28 -40.95 11.16
N ILE A 488 -15.13 -40.39 12.36
CA ILE A 488 -14.20 -39.30 12.62
C ILE A 488 -12.90 -39.88 13.18
N THR A 489 -11.80 -39.70 12.45
CA THR A 489 -10.48 -40.15 12.92
C THR A 489 -9.93 -39.16 13.95
N LEU A 490 -9.69 -39.63 15.17
CA LEU A 490 -9.05 -38.86 16.24
C LEU A 490 -7.59 -39.32 16.40
N THR A 491 -6.67 -38.37 16.49
CA THR A 491 -5.24 -38.60 16.76
C THR A 491 -4.92 -38.13 18.18
N GLY A 492 -4.45 -39.06 19.02
CA GLY A 492 -4.25 -38.87 20.46
C GLY A 492 -4.71 -40.09 21.27
N ASP A 493 -4.46 -40.07 22.59
CA ASP A 493 -4.98 -41.10 23.50
C ASP A 493 -6.39 -40.73 23.97
N TYR A 494 -7.38 -41.41 23.39
CA TYR A 494 -8.80 -41.26 23.74
C TYR A 494 -9.36 -42.52 24.42
N THR A 495 -8.51 -43.45 24.86
CA THR A 495 -8.96 -44.72 25.48
C THR A 495 -9.68 -44.52 26.83
N GLY A 496 -9.46 -43.37 27.47
CA GLY A 496 -10.16 -42.92 28.67
C GLY A 496 -11.16 -41.79 28.44
N ALA A 497 -11.46 -41.42 27.18
CA ALA A 497 -12.41 -40.37 26.86
C ALA A 497 -13.87 -40.84 27.04
N SER A 498 -14.76 -39.91 27.37
CA SER A 498 -16.19 -40.17 27.57
C SER A 498 -16.99 -39.24 26.67
N PHE A 499 -17.21 -39.68 25.44
CA PHE A 499 -17.97 -38.94 24.44
C PHE A 499 -19.45 -38.97 24.79
N VAL A 500 -20.05 -37.79 24.90
CA VAL A 500 -21.48 -37.61 25.16
C VAL A 500 -22.10 -36.85 24.01
N ALA A 501 -23.12 -37.44 23.42
CA ALA A 501 -23.94 -36.81 22.40
C ALA A 501 -25.05 -35.96 23.01
N SER A 502 -25.42 -34.89 22.33
CA SER A 502 -26.54 -34.02 22.67
C SER A 502 -27.17 -33.45 21.40
N SER A 503 -28.45 -33.09 21.47
CA SER A 503 -29.07 -32.36 20.36
C SER A 503 -28.43 -30.99 20.18
N ASP A 504 -28.10 -30.65 18.95
CA ASP A 504 -27.59 -29.33 18.54
C ASP A 504 -28.70 -28.25 18.47
N GLY A 505 -29.97 -28.61 18.70
CA GLY A 505 -31.13 -27.73 18.57
C GLY A 505 -31.59 -27.42 17.14
N HIS A 506 -30.97 -28.01 16.12
CA HIS A 506 -31.22 -27.73 14.71
C HIS A 506 -31.27 -29.00 13.85
N GLY A 507 -31.40 -30.17 14.46
CA GLY A 507 -31.61 -31.45 13.79
C GLY A 507 -30.36 -32.31 13.60
N GLY A 508 -29.19 -31.82 14.03
CA GLY A 508 -27.94 -32.56 14.08
C GLY A 508 -27.58 -33.03 15.50
N VAL A 509 -26.31 -33.40 15.69
CA VAL A 509 -25.77 -33.90 16.95
C VAL A 509 -24.47 -33.19 17.32
N SER A 510 -24.37 -32.76 18.58
CA SER A 510 -23.16 -32.20 19.17
C SER A 510 -22.50 -33.21 20.11
N ILE A 511 -21.21 -33.49 19.88
CA ILE A 511 -20.39 -34.41 20.66
C ILE A 511 -19.38 -33.63 21.49
N ALA A 512 -19.36 -33.91 22.79
CA ALA A 512 -18.35 -33.38 23.72
C ALA A 512 -17.62 -34.53 24.44
N ASP A 513 -16.34 -34.34 24.73
CA ASP A 513 -15.64 -35.17 25.71
C ASP A 513 -15.95 -34.65 27.12
N THR A 514 -16.55 -35.51 27.94
CA THR A 514 -16.91 -35.19 29.33
C THR A 514 -15.94 -35.78 30.34
N SER A 515 -14.88 -36.46 29.89
CA SER A 515 -13.81 -36.89 30.78
C SER A 515 -13.17 -35.69 31.46
N ALA A 516 -12.87 -35.84 32.76
CA ALA A 516 -12.18 -34.80 33.51
C ALA A 516 -10.89 -34.43 32.76
N ALA A 517 -10.72 -33.14 32.47
CA ALA A 517 -9.56 -32.64 31.73
C ALA A 517 -8.29 -33.25 32.32
N VAL A 518 -7.59 -34.07 31.53
CA VAL A 518 -6.25 -34.51 31.89
C VAL A 518 -5.46 -33.21 31.97
N VAL A 519 -5.01 -32.84 33.17
CA VAL A 519 -4.18 -31.65 33.37
C VAL A 519 -3.00 -31.80 32.43
N ALA A 520 -2.99 -31.01 31.35
CA ALA A 520 -1.89 -31.02 30.41
C ALA A 520 -0.61 -30.78 31.22
N ALA A 521 0.34 -31.72 31.16
CA ALA A 521 1.69 -31.39 31.57
C ALA A 521 2.09 -30.14 30.79
N PRO A 522 2.57 -29.06 31.44
CA PRO A 522 2.60 -27.76 30.81
C PRO A 522 3.50 -27.81 29.57
N LEU A 523 2.90 -27.55 28.40
CA LEU A 523 3.58 -27.25 27.13
C LEU A 523 4.49 -26.00 27.21
N HIS A 524 4.57 -25.35 28.37
CA HIS A 524 5.33 -24.13 28.61
C HIS A 524 6.86 -24.26 28.43
N ALA A 525 7.44 -25.46 28.40
CA ALA A 525 8.89 -25.59 28.23
C ALA A 525 9.36 -25.32 26.78
N LEU A 526 8.54 -25.61 25.76
CA LEU A 526 8.91 -25.39 24.36
C LEU A 526 8.55 -23.99 23.87
N VAL A 527 7.38 -23.47 24.26
CA VAL A 527 6.95 -22.10 23.91
C VAL A 527 7.83 -21.04 24.59
N ALA A 528 8.26 -21.25 25.84
CA ALA A 528 9.21 -20.36 26.50
C ALA A 528 10.63 -20.44 25.89
N ALA A 529 11.02 -21.60 25.34
CA ALA A 529 12.29 -21.74 24.63
C ALA A 529 12.27 -21.08 23.24
N MET A 530 11.12 -21.08 22.54
CA MET A 530 10.95 -20.41 21.25
C MET A 530 10.77 -18.89 21.40
N ALA A 531 10.10 -18.43 22.47
CA ALA A 531 9.98 -16.99 22.78
C ALA A 531 11.27 -16.37 23.32
N ALA A 532 12.23 -17.18 23.77
CA ALA A 532 13.55 -16.73 24.26
C ALA A 532 14.67 -16.80 23.21
N MET A 533 14.39 -17.22 21.98
CA MET A 533 15.37 -17.10 20.89
C MET A 533 15.46 -15.62 20.44
N PRO A 534 16.60 -14.94 20.59
CA PRO A 534 16.77 -13.63 20.00
C PRO A 534 16.77 -13.79 18.47
N ALA A 535 16.14 -12.85 17.76
CA ALA A 535 16.30 -12.72 16.32
C ALA A 535 17.80 -12.72 16.00
N ALA A 536 18.24 -13.62 15.12
CA ALA A 536 19.62 -13.64 14.64
C ALA A 536 19.88 -12.29 13.96
N SER A 537 20.56 -11.38 14.66
CA SER A 537 21.03 -10.15 14.06
C SER A 537 22.11 -10.53 13.05
N ALA A 538 21.90 -10.11 11.80
CA ALA A 538 22.97 -10.05 10.82
C ALA A 538 23.94 -8.95 11.27
N ALA A 539 24.83 -9.27 12.20
CA ALA A 539 25.90 -8.41 12.64
C ALA A 539 27.19 -8.82 11.92
N THR A 540 27.63 -7.92 11.04
CA THR A 540 28.95 -7.80 10.43
C THR A 540 30.10 -8.21 11.34
N ALA A 541 30.93 -9.15 10.90
CA ALA A 541 32.17 -9.50 11.59
C ALA A 541 33.20 -8.35 11.48
N PRO A 542 33.76 -7.84 12.60
CA PRO A 542 34.95 -7.01 12.55
C PRO A 542 36.19 -7.91 12.49
N VAL A 543 37.09 -7.58 11.57
CA VAL A 543 38.41 -8.18 11.41
C VAL A 543 39.24 -7.87 12.66
N ALA A 544 39.52 -8.89 13.47
CA ALA A 544 40.53 -8.83 14.51
C ALA A 544 41.88 -9.24 13.93
N ASN A 545 42.77 -8.25 13.81
CA ASN A 545 44.21 -8.43 13.74
C ASN A 545 44.68 -9.11 15.02
N ASP A 546 45.19 -10.34 14.94
CA ASP A 546 46.32 -10.70 15.78
C ASP A 546 47.21 -11.77 15.16
N ALA A 547 48.49 -11.47 15.20
CA ALA A 547 49.57 -12.18 14.56
C ALA A 547 50.10 -13.27 15.49
N HIS A 548 50.04 -14.55 15.09
CA HIS A 548 51.01 -15.56 15.54
C HIS A 548 51.08 -16.71 14.54
N ALA A 549 52.13 -16.72 13.73
CA ALA A 549 52.55 -17.90 12.96
C ALA A 549 53.14 -18.97 13.88
N PRO A 550 53.09 -20.24 13.46
CA PRO A 550 54.36 -20.96 13.34
C PRO A 550 54.54 -21.63 11.97
N SER A 551 55.78 -21.53 11.54
CA SER A 551 56.42 -22.05 10.35
C SER A 551 56.37 -23.57 10.20
N TRP A 552 55.98 -24.05 9.02
CA TRP A 552 56.51 -25.27 8.43
C TRP A 552 56.63 -25.08 6.91
N ARG A 553 57.86 -25.04 6.38
CA ARG A 553 58.19 -25.37 4.98
C ARG A 553 58.72 -26.82 4.97
N PRO A 554 58.68 -27.55 3.84
CA PRO A 554 59.84 -27.48 2.94
C PRO A 554 59.56 -27.60 1.43
N MET A 555 60.52 -27.03 0.66
CA MET A 555 61.03 -27.38 -0.68
C MET A 555 60.08 -27.42 -1.90
N LEU A 556 60.48 -27.19 -3.16
CA LEU A 556 61.64 -26.59 -3.86
C LEU A 556 61.32 -26.85 -5.35
N ALA A 557 61.21 -25.83 -6.21
CA ALA A 557 61.54 -25.92 -7.64
C ALA A 557 61.58 -24.52 -8.27
N VAL A 558 62.49 -24.36 -9.23
CA VAL A 558 63.12 -23.14 -9.72
C VAL A 558 62.65 -22.80 -11.15
N ALA A 559 62.90 -21.55 -11.55
CA ALA A 559 62.97 -20.95 -12.90
C ALA A 559 61.70 -20.21 -13.39
N GLY A 560 61.75 -18.96 -13.86
CA GLY A 560 62.86 -18.02 -14.06
C GLY A 560 62.36 -16.68 -14.60
N HIS A 561 63.21 -15.65 -14.46
CA HIS A 561 63.47 -14.47 -15.34
C HIS A 561 62.33 -13.85 -16.19
N ALA A 562 62.25 -12.55 -16.47
CA ALA A 562 62.84 -11.30 -15.99
C ALA A 562 62.19 -10.18 -16.84
N HIS A 563 61.98 -9.02 -16.21
CA HIS A 563 62.08 -7.66 -16.77
C HIS A 563 61.03 -7.04 -17.73
N PHE A 564 60.45 -5.93 -17.21
CA PHE A 564 60.18 -4.59 -17.76
C PHE A 564 59.55 -4.40 -19.16
N ALA A 565 58.39 -3.72 -19.19
CA ALA A 565 58.27 -2.27 -19.41
C ALA A 565 56.93 -1.76 -18.86
#